data_AF-A0AAW2K351-F1
#
_entry.id   AF-A0AAW2K351-F1
#
_cell.length_a   1.000
_cell.length_b   1.000
_cell.length_c   1.000
_cell.angle_alpha   90.00
_cell.angle_beta   90.00
_cell.angle_gamma   90.00
#
_symmetry.space_group_name_H-M   'P 1'
#
loop_
_entity.id
_entity.type
_entity.pdbx_description
1 polymer ?
#
loop_
_entity_poly.entity_id
_entity_poly.type
_entity_poly.pdbx_seq_one_letter_code
_entity_poly.pdbx_strand_id
1 'polypeptide(L)'
;MIGEIENRSAHLLAVSFSIPRFGLRLRLYLLLLPLKLYHSATDIDRSWRLFLIKTDVETQGDFIRSLIKEVEGAAFTDIEDVVLFVKWLDDELSYLVDERAVLKHFDWPEQKADALREAAFGYCDLKKLESEASSFRDDPRQPCAPALKKMQSLFEKLEHGVYNLSRMRESATKRYKVHQIPMNWMLDTGYVSQIKLASVKLAMKYMKRVSAELGIVGGGPDEEDLIVQGVKFAFRVHQFAGGFDVETMRAFQELRDKAQSCSAQCQNQHQQKFACRSSASC
;
A
#
# COMPACT_ATOMS: atom_id res chain seq x y z
N MET A 1 8.13 -11.75 -26.52
CA MET A 1 7.63 -10.88 -25.42
C MET A 1 6.84 -9.69 -25.98
N ILE A 2 5.82 -9.95 -26.82
CA ILE A 2 4.90 -8.90 -27.31
C ILE A 2 3.43 -9.38 -27.16
N GLY A 3 3.19 -10.70 -27.22
CA GLY A 3 1.85 -11.29 -27.06
C GLY A 3 1.26 -11.37 -25.64
N GLU A 4 1.95 -10.90 -24.59
CA GLU A 4 1.41 -10.89 -23.22
C GLU A 4 0.86 -9.51 -22.80
N ILE A 5 1.21 -8.46 -23.53
CA ILE A 5 0.71 -7.09 -23.30
C ILE A 5 -0.62 -6.88 -24.03
N GLU A 6 -0.80 -7.47 -25.21
CA GLU A 6 -2.07 -7.39 -25.96
C GLU A 6 -3.24 -8.06 -25.22
N ASN A 7 -2.98 -9.12 -24.43
CA ASN A 7 -4.05 -9.83 -23.72
C ASN A 7 -4.51 -9.11 -22.44
N ARG A 8 -3.69 -8.22 -21.86
CA ARG A 8 -4.10 -7.33 -20.75
C ARG A 8 -4.83 -6.10 -21.25
N SER A 9 -4.50 -5.60 -22.44
CA SER A 9 -5.27 -4.55 -23.11
C SER A 9 -6.64 -5.04 -23.57
N ALA A 10 -6.79 -6.32 -23.96
CA ALA A 10 -8.08 -6.89 -24.32
C ALA A 10 -9.07 -6.92 -23.14
N HIS A 11 -8.61 -7.15 -21.91
CA HIS A 11 -9.45 -7.06 -20.70
C HIS A 11 -9.86 -5.61 -20.36
N LEU A 12 -8.94 -4.64 -20.51
CA LEU A 12 -9.27 -3.22 -20.34
C LEU A 12 -10.25 -2.72 -21.41
N LEU A 13 -10.16 -3.24 -22.64
CA LEU A 13 -11.11 -2.98 -23.71
C LEU A 13 -12.46 -3.70 -23.52
N ALA A 14 -12.47 -4.87 -22.88
CA ALA A 14 -13.69 -5.59 -22.53
C ALA A 14 -14.48 -4.89 -21.39
N VAL A 15 -13.79 -4.32 -20.39
CA VAL A 15 -14.42 -3.48 -19.36
C VAL A 15 -14.95 -2.18 -19.97
N SER A 16 -14.25 -1.62 -20.96
CA SER A 16 -14.72 -0.46 -21.74
C SER A 16 -16.00 -0.75 -22.54
N PHE A 17 -16.29 -2.02 -22.86
CA PHE A 17 -17.46 -2.44 -23.63
C PHE A 17 -18.66 -2.88 -22.78
N SER A 18 -18.49 -3.19 -21.50
CA SER A 18 -19.59 -3.52 -20.58
C SER A 18 -20.19 -2.32 -19.85
N ILE A 19 -19.65 -1.10 -20.01
CA ILE A 19 -20.24 0.12 -19.43
C ILE A 19 -20.52 1.17 -20.52
N PRO A 20 -21.65 1.04 -21.26
CA PRO A 20 -21.93 1.86 -22.44
C PRO A 20 -22.49 3.25 -22.11
N ARG A 21 -21.95 3.98 -21.10
CA ARG A 21 -22.49 5.31 -20.73
C ARG A 21 -21.51 6.40 -20.28
N PHE A 22 -20.19 6.20 -20.29
CA PHE A 22 -19.24 7.25 -19.86
C PHE A 22 -18.79 8.20 -20.98
N GLY A 23 -19.70 8.54 -21.91
CA GLY A 23 -19.42 9.39 -23.05
C GLY A 23 -20.43 10.52 -23.23
N LEU A 24 -19.90 11.75 -23.26
CA LEU A 24 -20.47 13.00 -23.77
C LEU A 24 -21.31 13.86 -22.81
N ARG A 25 -20.67 14.84 -22.15
CA ARG A 25 -21.30 16.16 -21.93
C ARG A 25 -20.30 17.32 -21.74
N LEU A 26 -19.34 17.45 -22.66
CA LEU A 26 -18.43 18.61 -22.70
C LEU A 26 -19.07 19.93 -23.21
N ARG A 27 -20.39 19.97 -23.45
CA ARG A 27 -21.03 21.08 -24.21
C ARG A 27 -21.86 22.09 -23.41
N LEU A 28 -22.05 21.92 -22.10
CA LEU A 28 -22.81 22.91 -21.31
C LEU A 28 -21.95 23.82 -20.41
N TYR A 29 -20.74 23.39 -20.03
CA TYR A 29 -19.87 24.17 -19.13
C TYR A 29 -19.14 25.34 -19.81
N LEU A 30 -19.01 25.35 -21.13
CA LEU A 30 -18.45 26.49 -21.87
C LEU A 30 -19.29 27.77 -21.76
N LEU A 31 -20.55 27.68 -21.31
CA LEU A 31 -21.39 28.86 -21.03
C LEU A 31 -21.22 29.42 -19.61
N LEU A 32 -20.55 28.71 -18.70
CA LEU A 32 -20.30 29.15 -17.31
C LEU A 32 -18.83 29.55 -17.04
N LEU A 33 -17.94 29.30 -17.99
CA LEU A 33 -16.54 29.74 -17.94
C LEU A 33 -16.33 31.26 -17.74
N PRO A 34 -17.19 32.17 -18.25
CA PRO A 34 -16.95 33.60 -18.06
C PRO A 34 -17.09 34.08 -16.60
N LEU A 35 -17.74 33.32 -15.71
CA LEU A 35 -17.95 33.71 -14.31
C LEU A 35 -16.89 33.17 -13.35
N LYS A 36 -16.24 32.04 -13.66
CA LYS A 36 -15.21 31.45 -12.79
C LYS A 36 -13.81 32.10 -12.93
N LEU A 37 -13.56 32.86 -14.00
CA LEU A 37 -12.26 33.50 -14.25
C LEU A 37 -12.11 34.92 -13.67
N TYR A 38 -13.15 35.52 -13.08
CA TYR A 38 -13.09 36.95 -12.73
C TYR A 38 -12.55 37.27 -11.33
N HIS A 39 -12.46 36.35 -10.36
CA HIS A 39 -11.99 36.71 -9.01
C HIS A 39 -11.02 35.69 -8.41
N SER A 40 -9.73 35.95 -8.63
CA SER A 40 -8.64 35.44 -7.81
C SER A 40 -8.60 36.16 -6.45
N ALA A 41 -8.73 35.40 -5.37
CA ALA A 41 -8.19 35.67 -4.03
C ALA A 41 -8.53 37.02 -3.36
N THR A 42 -9.58 37.05 -2.53
CA THR A 42 -9.49 37.06 -1.05
C THR A 42 -10.92 37.16 -0.50
N ASP A 43 -11.23 36.31 0.48
CA ASP A 43 -12.49 36.19 1.20
C ASP A 43 -13.77 35.97 0.37
N ILE A 44 -14.11 34.70 0.10
CA ILE A 44 -15.47 34.34 -0.30
C ILE A 44 -16.38 34.53 0.92
N ASP A 45 -17.10 35.64 0.93
CA ASP A 45 -18.20 35.92 1.86
C ASP A 45 -19.08 34.68 2.01
N ARG A 46 -19.38 34.31 3.27
CA ARG A 46 -20.28 33.20 3.60
C ARG A 46 -21.60 33.29 2.82
N SER A 47 -22.07 34.51 2.58
CA SER A 47 -23.28 34.81 1.79
C SER A 47 -23.13 34.43 0.32
N TRP A 48 -21.97 34.70 -0.30
CA TRP A 48 -21.68 34.31 -1.68
C TRP A 48 -21.52 32.79 -1.84
N ARG A 49 -20.87 32.14 -0.87
CA ARG A 49 -20.75 30.67 -0.85
C ARG A 49 -22.11 29.98 -0.79
N LEU A 50 -22.99 30.45 0.08
CA LEU A 50 -24.37 29.95 0.18
C LEU A 50 -25.16 30.18 -1.11
N PHE A 51 -24.95 31.32 -1.78
CA PHE A 51 -25.58 31.61 -3.07
C PHE A 51 -25.12 30.65 -4.17
N LEU A 52 -23.82 30.36 -4.26
CA LEU A 52 -23.28 29.38 -5.21
C LEU A 52 -23.79 27.97 -4.94
N ILE A 53 -23.85 27.53 -3.69
CA ILE A 53 -24.43 26.22 -3.31
C ILE A 53 -25.90 26.16 -3.73
N LYS A 54 -26.68 27.21 -3.46
CA LYS A 54 -28.08 27.26 -3.87
C LYS A 54 -28.24 27.20 -5.39
N THR A 55 -27.38 27.91 -6.12
CA THR A 55 -27.37 27.89 -7.59
C THR A 55 -27.03 26.50 -8.14
N ASP A 56 -26.04 25.82 -7.56
CA ASP A 56 -25.70 24.44 -7.94
C ASP A 56 -26.86 23.48 -7.64
N VAL A 57 -27.51 23.60 -6.48
CA VAL A 57 -28.69 22.78 -6.12
C VAL A 57 -29.83 22.98 -7.12
N GLU A 58 -30.08 24.22 -7.55
CA GLU A 58 -31.15 24.55 -8.51
C GLU A 58 -30.82 24.11 -9.95
N THR A 59 -29.55 24.21 -10.37
CA THR A 59 -29.16 24.00 -11.77
C THR A 59 -28.62 22.61 -12.08
N GLN A 60 -28.00 21.93 -11.10
CA GLN A 60 -27.36 20.62 -11.28
C GLN A 60 -28.23 19.45 -10.82
N GLY A 61 -29.52 19.68 -10.53
CA GLY A 61 -30.39 18.64 -9.99
C GLY A 61 -30.52 17.40 -10.87
N ASP A 62 -30.60 17.55 -12.20
CA ASP A 62 -30.67 16.40 -13.12
C ASP A 62 -29.36 15.63 -13.18
N PHE A 63 -28.23 16.34 -13.09
CA PHE A 63 -26.90 15.74 -13.02
C PHE A 63 -26.76 14.91 -11.73
N ILE A 64 -27.09 15.48 -10.57
CA ILE A 64 -26.99 14.77 -9.28
C ILE A 64 -27.96 13.58 -9.24
N ARG A 65 -29.20 13.73 -9.74
CA ARG A 65 -30.14 12.59 -9.87
C ARG A 65 -29.59 11.48 -10.78
N SER A 66 -28.79 11.80 -11.78
CA SER A 66 -28.13 10.79 -12.61
C SER A 66 -27.03 10.07 -11.83
N LEU A 67 -26.19 10.81 -11.09
CA LEU A 67 -25.15 10.21 -10.23
C LEU A 67 -25.74 9.31 -9.14
N ILE A 68 -26.85 9.72 -8.52
CA ILE A 68 -27.57 8.90 -7.52
C ILE A 68 -27.93 7.53 -8.11
N LYS A 69 -28.52 7.51 -9.32
CA LYS A 69 -28.88 6.25 -10.00
C LYS A 69 -27.66 5.38 -10.30
N GLU A 70 -26.54 5.98 -10.69
CA GLU A 70 -25.29 5.24 -10.93
C GLU A 70 -24.75 4.65 -9.62
N VAL A 71 -24.72 5.41 -8.53
CA VAL A 71 -24.28 4.90 -7.22
C VAL A 71 -25.22 3.83 -6.69
N GLU A 72 -26.54 4.00 -6.78
CA GLU A 72 -27.53 3.00 -6.36
C GLU A 72 -27.45 1.72 -7.21
N GLY A 73 -27.23 1.85 -8.51
CA GLY A 73 -27.08 0.74 -9.45
C GLY A 73 -25.71 0.05 -9.40
N ALA A 74 -24.70 0.67 -8.79
CA ALA A 74 -23.34 0.14 -8.74
C ALA A 74 -23.28 -1.23 -8.06
N ALA A 75 -22.79 -2.23 -8.78
CA ALA A 75 -22.58 -3.58 -8.30
C ALA A 75 -21.33 -4.13 -8.97
N PHE A 76 -20.32 -4.51 -8.19
CA PHE A 76 -19.01 -4.86 -8.72
C PHE A 76 -18.58 -6.25 -8.28
N THR A 77 -17.89 -6.95 -9.17
CA THR A 77 -17.26 -8.24 -8.87
C THR A 77 -15.77 -8.10 -8.58
N ASP A 78 -15.14 -7.02 -9.04
CA ASP A 78 -13.72 -6.74 -8.86
C ASP A 78 -13.49 -5.39 -8.18
N ILE A 79 -12.49 -5.32 -7.29
CA ILE A 79 -12.22 -4.10 -6.51
C ILE A 79 -11.55 -3.03 -7.38
N GLU A 80 -10.82 -3.44 -8.42
CA GLU A 80 -10.24 -2.55 -9.42
C GLU A 80 -11.32 -1.72 -10.13
N ASP A 81 -12.48 -2.31 -10.42
CA ASP A 81 -13.62 -1.59 -11.01
C ASP A 81 -14.21 -0.58 -10.03
N VAL A 82 -14.27 -0.91 -8.73
CA VAL A 82 -14.68 0.03 -7.67
C VAL A 82 -13.73 1.22 -7.61
N VAL A 83 -12.42 0.98 -7.71
CA VAL A 83 -11.41 2.06 -7.72
C VAL A 83 -11.62 2.99 -8.90
N LEU A 84 -11.86 2.45 -10.10
CA LEU A 84 -12.14 3.24 -11.29
C LEU A 84 -13.44 4.03 -11.16
N PHE A 85 -14.49 3.40 -10.62
CA PHE A 85 -15.77 4.03 -10.38
C PHE A 85 -15.67 5.18 -9.37
N VAL A 86 -15.02 4.95 -8.22
CA VAL A 86 -14.81 5.98 -7.20
C VAL A 86 -14.03 7.15 -7.76
N LYS A 87 -12.97 6.90 -8.53
CA LYS A 87 -12.21 7.96 -9.19
C LYS A 87 -13.10 8.79 -10.12
N TRP A 88 -13.87 8.15 -10.98
CA TRP A 88 -14.82 8.85 -11.85
C TRP A 88 -15.84 9.65 -11.04
N LEU A 89 -16.41 9.05 -9.98
CA LEU A 89 -17.40 9.70 -9.13
C LEU A 89 -16.83 10.97 -8.47
N ASP A 90 -15.62 10.88 -7.93
CA ASP A 90 -14.94 12.01 -7.31
C ASP A 90 -14.57 13.09 -8.35
N ASP A 91 -14.18 12.71 -9.57
CA ASP A 91 -13.96 13.64 -10.68
C ASP A 91 -15.25 14.37 -11.07
N GLU A 92 -16.39 13.68 -11.15
CA GLU A 92 -17.71 14.27 -11.44
C GLU A 92 -18.20 15.19 -10.30
N LEU A 93 -17.99 14.79 -9.05
CA LEU A 93 -18.38 15.60 -7.89
C LEU A 93 -17.48 16.82 -7.68
N SER A 94 -16.25 16.79 -8.20
CA SER A 94 -15.31 17.93 -8.17
C SER A 94 -15.82 19.17 -8.91
N TYR A 95 -16.83 19.01 -9.79
CA TYR A 95 -17.45 20.14 -10.49
C TYR A 95 -18.36 20.99 -9.59
N LEU A 96 -18.82 20.43 -8.47
CA LEU A 96 -19.67 21.12 -7.49
C LEU A 96 -18.84 22.09 -6.63
N VAL A 97 -19.45 23.20 -6.22
CA VAL A 97 -18.77 24.22 -5.38
C VAL A 97 -18.48 23.70 -3.97
N ASP A 98 -19.40 22.93 -3.39
CA ASP A 98 -19.23 22.23 -2.11
C ASP A 98 -20.02 20.91 -2.16
N GLU A 99 -19.32 19.80 -2.39
CA GLU A 99 -19.92 18.46 -2.55
C GLU A 99 -20.90 18.15 -1.41
N ARG A 100 -20.44 18.26 -0.16
CA ARG A 100 -21.24 17.87 1.01
C ARG A 100 -22.45 18.77 1.20
N ALA A 101 -22.29 20.09 1.00
CA ALA A 101 -23.40 21.02 1.17
C ALA A 101 -24.45 20.88 0.06
N VAL A 102 -24.02 20.65 -1.19
CA VAL A 102 -24.92 20.46 -2.32
C VAL A 102 -25.64 19.12 -2.20
N LEU A 103 -24.93 18.02 -1.96
CA LEU A 103 -25.50 16.67 -1.89
C LEU A 103 -26.52 16.50 -0.76
N LYS A 104 -26.42 17.27 0.33
CA LYS A 104 -27.41 17.28 1.43
C LYS A 104 -28.83 17.65 0.98
N HIS A 105 -28.98 18.35 -0.15
CA HIS A 105 -30.28 18.74 -0.69
C HIS A 105 -30.92 17.66 -1.58
N PHE A 106 -30.26 16.51 -1.75
CA PHE A 106 -30.72 15.40 -2.56
C PHE A 106 -30.75 14.11 -1.74
N ASP A 107 -31.47 13.11 -2.24
CA ASP A 107 -31.49 11.75 -1.66
C ASP A 107 -30.19 10.99 -2.01
N TRP A 108 -29.05 11.58 -1.65
CA TRP A 108 -27.74 11.01 -1.95
C TRP A 108 -27.54 9.71 -1.15
N PRO A 109 -27.14 8.59 -1.79
CA PRO A 109 -26.89 7.31 -1.13
C PRO A 109 -25.55 7.33 -0.38
N GLU A 110 -25.44 8.19 0.64
CA GLU A 110 -24.21 8.49 1.40
C GLU A 110 -23.54 7.22 1.91
N GLN A 111 -24.29 6.32 2.54
CA GLN A 111 -23.75 5.08 3.09
C GLN A 111 -23.07 4.20 2.03
N LYS A 112 -23.64 4.13 0.82
CA LYS A 112 -23.10 3.33 -0.28
C LYS A 112 -21.89 4.01 -0.92
N ALA A 113 -21.99 5.31 -1.18
CA ALA A 113 -20.88 6.10 -1.71
C ALA A 113 -19.66 6.06 -0.79
N ASP A 114 -19.87 6.24 0.52
CA ASP A 114 -18.80 6.17 1.51
C ASP A 114 -18.21 4.77 1.64
N ALA A 115 -19.04 3.72 1.58
CA ALA A 115 -18.54 2.35 1.58
C ALA A 115 -17.68 2.02 0.34
N LEU A 116 -18.08 2.51 -0.84
CA LEU A 116 -17.30 2.36 -2.08
C LEU A 116 -15.96 3.09 -1.97
N ARG A 117 -15.97 4.33 -1.49
CA ARG A 117 -14.75 5.12 -1.25
C ARG A 117 -13.84 4.46 -0.22
N GLU A 118 -14.37 4.03 0.91
CA GLU A 118 -13.64 3.32 1.97
C GLU A 118 -12.94 2.07 1.39
N ALA A 119 -13.65 1.29 0.57
CA ALA A 119 -13.10 0.09 -0.07
C ALA A 119 -12.00 0.43 -1.07
N ALA A 120 -12.23 1.41 -1.96
CA ALA A 120 -11.27 1.83 -2.97
C ALA A 120 -9.98 2.38 -2.35
N PHE A 121 -10.09 3.25 -1.34
CA PHE A 121 -8.94 3.80 -0.64
C PHE A 121 -8.19 2.74 0.14
N GLY A 122 -8.90 1.88 0.90
CA GLY A 122 -8.27 0.80 1.64
C GLY A 122 -7.50 -0.18 0.75
N TYR A 123 -8.05 -0.54 -0.40
CA TYR A 123 -7.34 -1.36 -1.39
C TYR A 123 -6.13 -0.63 -1.99
N CYS A 124 -6.28 0.64 -2.39
CA CYS A 124 -5.18 1.43 -2.96
C CYS A 124 -4.02 1.61 -1.98
N ASP A 125 -4.30 1.83 -0.69
CA ASP A 125 -3.28 1.99 0.35
C ASP A 125 -2.45 0.72 0.52
N LEU A 126 -3.11 -0.44 0.58
CA LEU A 126 -2.42 -1.72 0.63
C LEU A 126 -1.59 -1.96 -0.63
N LYS A 127 -2.14 -1.62 -1.80
CA LYS A 127 -1.44 -1.75 -3.09
C LYS A 127 -0.20 -0.90 -3.17
N LYS A 128 -0.29 0.34 -2.71
CA LYS A 128 0.85 1.25 -2.58
C LYS A 128 1.91 0.66 -1.64
N LEU A 129 1.49 0.15 -0.48
CA LEU A 129 2.39 -0.41 0.52
C LEU A 129 3.13 -1.67 0.02
N GLU A 130 2.42 -2.58 -0.65
CA GLU A 130 3.03 -3.74 -1.32
C GLU A 130 4.03 -3.29 -2.40
N SER A 131 3.66 -2.30 -3.21
CA SER A 131 4.54 -1.80 -4.26
C SER A 131 5.81 -1.14 -3.70
N GLU A 132 5.72 -0.41 -2.58
CA GLU A 132 6.87 0.17 -1.86
C GLU A 132 7.83 -0.95 -1.42
N ALA A 133 7.28 -2.05 -0.91
CA ALA A 133 8.07 -3.19 -0.45
C ALA A 133 8.68 -4.02 -1.59
N SER A 134 7.89 -4.33 -2.62
CA SER A 134 8.32 -5.11 -3.78
C SER A 134 9.37 -4.36 -4.61
N SER A 135 9.22 -3.05 -4.76
CA SER A 135 10.18 -2.20 -5.48
C SER A 135 11.40 -1.78 -4.66
N PHE A 136 11.43 -2.10 -3.35
CA PHE A 136 12.55 -1.74 -2.48
C PHE A 136 13.87 -2.22 -3.06
N ARG A 137 14.85 -1.34 -3.19
CA ARG A 137 16.23 -1.68 -3.58
C ARG A 137 17.18 -1.29 -2.48
N ASP A 138 18.03 -2.23 -2.10
CA ASP A 138 19.15 -1.97 -1.22
C ASP A 138 20.24 -1.24 -2.01
N ASP A 139 20.82 -0.20 -1.41
CA ASP A 139 21.91 0.57 -2.00
C ASP A 139 23.22 0.18 -1.30
N PRO A 140 24.13 -0.56 -1.97
CA PRO A 140 25.36 -1.02 -1.36
C PRO A 140 26.26 0.12 -0.84
N ARG A 141 26.10 1.34 -1.37
CA ARG A 141 26.89 2.53 -0.99
C ARG A 141 26.45 3.14 0.34
N GLN A 142 25.24 2.84 0.81
CA GLN A 142 24.75 3.37 2.08
C GLN A 142 25.34 2.57 3.25
N PRO A 143 25.63 3.21 4.40
CA PRO A 143 26.07 2.48 5.58
C PRO A 143 25.05 1.39 5.98
N CYS A 144 25.54 0.26 6.51
CA CYS A 144 24.71 -0.90 6.80
C CYS A 144 23.56 -0.59 7.77
N ALA A 145 23.85 0.04 8.92
CA ALA A 145 22.84 0.30 9.95
C ALA A 145 21.62 1.13 9.47
N PRO A 146 21.77 2.28 8.76
CA PRO A 146 20.65 2.99 8.14
C PRO A 146 19.84 2.16 7.15
N ALA A 147 20.50 1.34 6.32
CA ALA A 147 19.83 0.49 5.34
C ALA A 147 18.96 -0.58 6.04
N LEU A 148 19.51 -1.25 7.06
CA LEU A 148 18.78 -2.22 7.88
C LEU A 148 17.60 -1.58 8.61
N LYS A 149 17.78 -0.38 9.18
CA LYS A 149 16.70 0.37 9.84
C LYS A 149 15.56 0.72 8.87
N LYS A 150 15.89 1.06 7.62
CA LYS A 150 14.89 1.33 6.58
C LYS A 150 14.10 0.08 6.20
N MET A 151 14.76 -1.08 6.11
CA MET A 151 14.08 -2.35 5.86
C MET A 151 13.18 -2.75 7.03
N GLN A 152 13.62 -2.54 8.28
CA GLN A 152 12.81 -2.78 9.47
C GLN A 152 11.54 -1.91 9.50
N SER A 153 11.68 -0.60 9.28
CA SER A 153 10.52 0.30 9.29
C SER A 153 9.53 -0.01 8.16
N LEU A 154 10.03 -0.41 6.99
CA LEU A 154 9.18 -0.87 5.89
C LEU A 154 8.42 -2.15 6.26
N PHE A 155 9.08 -3.11 6.91
CA PHE A 155 8.42 -4.32 7.38
C PHE A 155 7.36 -4.04 8.47
N GLU A 156 7.64 -3.15 9.41
CA GLU A 156 6.68 -2.73 10.44
C GLU A 156 5.42 -2.10 9.82
N LYS A 157 5.58 -1.29 8.74
CA LYS A 157 4.44 -0.78 7.98
C LYS A 157 3.63 -1.91 7.34
N LEU A 158 4.28 -2.94 6.77
CA LEU A 158 3.61 -4.09 6.15
C LEU A 158 2.80 -4.88 7.19
N GLU A 159 3.38 -5.17 8.35
CA GLU A 159 2.68 -5.84 9.46
C GLU A 159 1.48 -5.02 9.93
N HIS A 160 1.67 -3.72 10.12
CA HIS A 160 0.60 -2.83 10.55
C HIS A 160 -0.51 -2.72 9.51
N GLY A 161 -0.17 -2.68 8.21
CA GLY A 161 -1.15 -2.68 7.12
C GLY A 161 -2.02 -3.94 7.10
N VAL A 162 -1.42 -5.13 7.26
CA VAL A 162 -2.18 -6.39 7.33
C VAL A 162 -3.04 -6.47 8.60
N TYR A 163 -2.51 -6.00 9.73
CA TYR A 163 -3.30 -5.92 10.97
C TYR A 163 -4.51 -5.00 10.82
N ASN A 164 -4.33 -3.82 10.24
CA ASN A 164 -5.41 -2.86 10.01
C ASN A 164 -6.46 -3.42 9.04
N LEU A 165 -6.04 -4.10 7.96
CA LEU A 165 -6.96 -4.79 7.06
C LEU A 165 -7.80 -5.83 7.79
N SER A 166 -7.19 -6.64 8.67
CA SER A 166 -7.91 -7.65 9.45
C SER A 166 -8.99 -7.02 10.33
N ARG A 167 -8.65 -5.92 11.01
CA ARG A 167 -9.60 -5.16 11.86
C ARG A 167 -10.71 -4.51 11.05
N MET A 168 -10.38 -3.89 9.92
CA MET A 168 -11.35 -3.28 9.00
C MET A 168 -12.28 -4.32 8.38
N ARG A 169 -11.76 -5.50 8.00
CA ARG A 169 -12.55 -6.60 7.45
C ARG A 169 -13.69 -7.01 8.37
N GLU A 170 -13.41 -7.15 9.67
CA GLU A 170 -14.39 -7.57 10.66
C GLU A 170 -15.58 -6.59 10.75
N SER A 171 -15.32 -5.28 10.70
CA SER A 171 -16.37 -4.25 10.75
C SER A 171 -17.02 -3.94 9.41
N ALA A 172 -16.30 -4.05 8.29
CA ALA A 172 -16.78 -3.70 6.95
C ALA A 172 -17.60 -4.81 6.27
N THR A 173 -17.41 -6.08 6.66
CA THR A 173 -18.03 -7.25 5.98
C THR A 173 -19.54 -7.10 5.78
N LYS A 174 -20.27 -6.70 6.83
CA LYS A 174 -21.74 -6.56 6.72
C LYS A 174 -22.13 -5.44 5.76
N ARG A 175 -21.46 -4.28 5.84
CA ARG A 175 -21.73 -3.11 5.00
C ARG A 175 -21.42 -3.40 3.53
N TYR A 176 -20.27 -3.99 3.24
CA TYR A 176 -19.84 -4.30 1.88
C TYR A 176 -20.76 -5.33 1.21
N LYS A 177 -21.25 -6.33 1.96
CA LYS A 177 -22.26 -7.27 1.45
C LYS A 177 -23.56 -6.57 1.04
N VAL A 178 -24.07 -5.66 1.88
CA VAL A 178 -25.32 -4.93 1.59
C VAL A 178 -25.16 -4.06 0.34
N HIS A 179 -23.98 -3.47 0.14
CA HIS A 179 -23.69 -2.58 -0.97
C HIS A 179 -23.08 -3.27 -2.20
N GLN A 180 -23.01 -4.60 -2.23
CA GLN A 180 -22.45 -5.39 -3.33
C GLN A 180 -21.01 -4.99 -3.70
N ILE A 181 -20.20 -4.74 -2.67
CA ILE A 181 -18.78 -4.40 -2.79
C ILE A 181 -17.96 -5.70 -2.67
N PRO A 182 -17.03 -5.96 -3.60
CA PRO A 182 -16.19 -7.15 -3.56
C PRO A 182 -15.25 -7.13 -2.36
N MET A 183 -15.11 -8.28 -1.70
CA MET A 183 -14.30 -8.47 -0.48
C MET A 183 -13.20 -9.54 -0.65
N ASN A 184 -13.11 -10.17 -1.82
CA ASN A 184 -12.11 -11.18 -2.16
C ASN A 184 -10.67 -10.69 -1.90
N TRP A 185 -10.38 -9.41 -2.18
CA TRP A 185 -9.09 -8.78 -1.92
C TRP A 185 -8.72 -8.72 -0.43
N MET A 186 -9.71 -8.75 0.48
CA MET A 186 -9.52 -8.71 1.93
C MET A 186 -9.24 -10.09 2.55
N LEU A 187 -9.37 -11.16 1.76
CA LEU A 187 -9.08 -12.51 2.21
C LEU A 187 -7.58 -12.72 2.35
N ASP A 188 -7.18 -13.73 3.13
CA ASP A 188 -5.77 -14.05 3.35
C ASP A 188 -5.08 -14.52 2.06
N THR A 189 -5.86 -15.09 1.12
CA THR A 189 -5.44 -15.44 -0.25
C THR A 189 -5.43 -14.26 -1.22
N GLY A 190 -5.98 -13.11 -0.81
CA GLY A 190 -6.02 -11.88 -1.58
C GLY A 190 -4.74 -11.07 -1.41
N TYR A 191 -4.89 -9.80 -1.08
CA TYR A 191 -3.75 -8.87 -1.04
C TYR A 191 -2.76 -9.14 0.12
N VAL A 192 -3.25 -9.77 1.19
CA VAL A 192 -2.41 -10.22 2.33
C VAL A 192 -1.29 -11.15 1.84
N SER A 193 -1.58 -12.06 0.91
CA SER A 193 -0.59 -12.98 0.36
C SER A 193 0.55 -12.25 -0.37
N GLN A 194 0.22 -11.19 -1.12
CA GLN A 194 1.20 -10.38 -1.85
C GLN A 194 2.10 -9.60 -0.87
N ILE A 195 1.51 -9.01 0.17
CA ILE A 195 2.27 -8.34 1.24
C ILE A 195 3.22 -9.32 1.94
N LYS A 196 2.74 -10.53 2.29
CA LYS A 196 3.59 -11.57 2.89
C LYS A 196 4.77 -11.93 1.98
N LEU A 197 4.52 -12.11 0.67
CA LEU A 197 5.58 -12.38 -0.30
C LEU A 197 6.59 -11.23 -0.40
N ALA A 198 6.12 -9.98 -0.41
CA ALA A 198 7.00 -8.80 -0.42
C ALA A 198 7.86 -8.74 0.85
N SER A 199 7.29 -9.06 2.02
CA SER A 199 8.03 -9.16 3.29
C SER A 199 9.12 -10.23 3.24
N VAL A 200 8.84 -11.41 2.67
CA VAL A 200 9.84 -12.49 2.51
C VAL A 200 11.02 -12.03 1.64
N LYS A 201 10.72 -11.36 0.50
CA LYS A 201 11.76 -10.78 -0.36
C LYS A 201 12.57 -9.69 0.35
N LEU A 202 11.93 -8.90 1.21
CA LEU A 202 12.59 -7.89 2.03
C LEU A 202 13.52 -8.54 3.06
N ALA A 203 13.10 -9.63 3.71
CA ALA A 203 13.95 -10.44 4.60
C ALA A 203 15.17 -11.02 3.88
N MET A 204 15.00 -11.52 2.66
CA MET A 204 16.14 -11.99 1.87
C MET A 204 17.18 -10.86 1.66
N LYS A 205 16.73 -9.66 1.26
CA LYS A 205 17.62 -8.51 1.06
C LYS A 205 18.33 -8.11 2.36
N TYR A 206 17.59 -8.11 3.47
CA TYR A 206 18.13 -7.85 4.80
C TYR A 206 19.25 -8.82 5.17
N MET A 207 19.00 -10.12 5.06
CA MET A 207 19.96 -11.17 5.41
C MET A 207 21.20 -11.14 4.51
N LYS A 208 21.03 -10.86 3.21
CA LYS A 208 22.15 -10.66 2.29
C LYS A 208 23.00 -9.45 2.67
N ARG A 209 22.37 -8.34 3.09
CA ARG A 209 23.08 -7.13 3.54
C ARG A 209 23.89 -7.40 4.81
N VAL A 210 23.28 -8.04 5.82
CA VAL A 210 23.98 -8.46 7.04
C VAL A 210 25.16 -9.38 6.70
N SER A 211 24.92 -10.41 5.87
CA SER A 211 25.96 -11.37 5.49
C SER A 211 27.12 -10.70 4.76
N ALA A 212 26.87 -9.68 3.92
CA ALA A 212 27.92 -8.94 3.24
C ALA A 212 28.78 -8.12 4.21
N GLU A 213 28.15 -7.48 5.21
CA GLU A 213 28.85 -6.67 6.21
C GLU A 213 29.75 -7.53 7.12
N LEU A 214 29.30 -8.74 7.49
CA LEU A 214 30.08 -9.71 8.26
C LEU A 214 31.36 -10.20 7.55
N GLY A 215 31.50 -9.95 6.24
CA GLY A 215 32.73 -10.24 5.51
C GLY A 215 33.74 -9.09 5.48
N ILE A 216 33.33 -7.89 5.93
CA ILE A 216 34.11 -6.64 5.85
C ILE A 216 34.56 -6.20 7.24
N VAL A 217 33.66 -6.25 8.21
CA VAL A 217 33.98 -6.06 9.62
C VAL A 217 34.81 -7.28 10.06
N GLY A 218 35.80 -7.07 10.93
CA GLY A 218 36.65 -8.14 11.44
C GLY A 218 36.38 -8.42 12.91
N GLY A 219 35.74 -9.56 13.21
CA GLY A 219 35.65 -10.25 14.50
C GLY A 219 35.29 -9.39 15.72
N GLY A 220 34.50 -8.33 15.58
CA GLY A 220 34.17 -7.38 16.66
C GLY A 220 32.78 -7.63 17.31
N PRO A 221 32.50 -7.01 18.48
CA PRO A 221 31.18 -7.06 19.13
C PRO A 221 30.02 -6.62 18.21
N ASP A 222 30.30 -5.69 17.29
CA ASP A 222 29.36 -5.19 16.30
C ASP A 222 28.87 -6.30 15.34
N GLU A 223 29.66 -7.36 15.10
CA GLU A 223 29.26 -8.50 14.26
C GLU A 223 28.24 -9.40 14.95
N GLU A 224 28.43 -9.67 16.23
CA GLU A 224 27.51 -10.50 17.01
C GLU A 224 26.14 -9.83 17.10
N ASP A 225 26.11 -8.52 17.33
CA ASP A 225 24.88 -7.72 17.32
C ASP A 225 24.21 -7.73 15.94
N LEU A 226 24.97 -7.62 14.84
CA LEU A 226 24.45 -7.71 13.47
C LEU A 226 23.83 -9.08 13.17
N ILE A 227 24.48 -10.18 13.61
CA ILE A 227 23.95 -11.54 13.47
C ILE A 227 22.64 -11.67 14.24
N VAL A 228 22.62 -11.27 15.52
CA VAL A 228 21.44 -11.35 16.37
C VAL A 228 20.29 -10.53 15.77
N GLN A 229 20.58 -9.34 15.25
CA GLN A 229 19.59 -8.51 14.56
C GLN A 229 19.05 -9.20 13.31
N GLY A 230 19.92 -9.78 12.48
CA GLY A 230 19.56 -10.55 11.28
C GLY A 230 18.66 -11.73 11.57
N VAL A 231 19.01 -12.55 12.57
CA VAL A 231 18.22 -13.73 12.95
C VAL A 231 16.87 -13.31 13.53
N LYS A 232 16.82 -12.29 14.40
CA LYS A 232 15.56 -11.76 14.95
C LYS A 232 14.64 -11.25 13.87
N PHE A 233 15.18 -10.48 12.91
CA PHE A 233 14.40 -9.96 11.79
C PHE A 233 13.85 -11.10 10.92
N ALA A 234 14.71 -12.04 10.51
CA ALA A 234 14.31 -13.19 9.71
C ALA A 234 13.21 -14.01 10.41
N PHE A 235 13.36 -14.29 11.71
CA PHE A 235 12.37 -15.03 12.47
C PHE A 235 11.02 -14.31 12.51
N ARG A 236 11.02 -12.99 12.75
CA ARG A 236 9.78 -12.19 12.76
C ARG A 236 9.07 -12.25 11.41
N VAL A 237 9.80 -12.08 10.30
CA VAL A 237 9.21 -12.19 8.95
C VAL A 237 8.71 -13.61 8.68
N HIS A 238 9.45 -14.65 9.09
CA HIS A 238 9.03 -16.04 8.93
C HIS A 238 7.70 -16.33 9.64
N GLN A 239 7.55 -15.88 10.90
CA GLN A 239 6.29 -16.03 11.65
C GLN A 239 5.14 -15.26 10.99
N PHE A 240 5.40 -14.05 10.49
CA PHE A 240 4.40 -13.22 9.82
C PHE A 240 3.94 -13.85 8.48
N ALA A 241 4.88 -14.29 7.65
CA ALA A 241 4.60 -14.81 6.32
C ALA A 241 4.12 -16.28 6.33
N GLY A 242 4.46 -17.04 7.37
CA GLY A 242 4.18 -18.47 7.47
C GLY A 242 5.23 -19.35 6.77
N GLY A 243 6.44 -18.82 6.55
CA GLY A 243 7.54 -19.52 5.88
C GLY A 243 8.35 -18.64 4.95
N PHE A 244 9.39 -19.23 4.37
CA PHE A 244 10.27 -18.61 3.37
C PHE A 244 10.25 -19.42 2.08
N ASP A 245 10.45 -18.73 0.96
CA ASP A 245 10.75 -19.37 -0.31
C ASP A 245 12.19 -19.94 -0.32
N VAL A 246 12.50 -20.75 -1.33
CA VAL A 246 13.78 -21.48 -1.45
C VAL A 246 14.98 -20.51 -1.46
N GLU A 247 14.85 -19.36 -2.12
CA GLU A 247 15.94 -18.39 -2.23
C GLU A 247 16.18 -17.67 -0.90
N THR A 248 15.11 -17.32 -0.20
CA THR A 248 15.15 -16.67 1.11
C THR A 248 15.67 -17.64 2.18
N MET A 249 15.28 -18.91 2.12
CA MET A 249 15.84 -19.97 2.97
C MET A 249 17.34 -20.12 2.77
N ARG A 250 17.83 -20.05 1.53
CA ARG A 250 19.28 -20.09 1.24
C ARG A 250 20.00 -18.90 1.88
N ALA A 251 19.47 -17.69 1.73
CA ALA A 251 20.05 -16.50 2.37
C ALA A 251 20.07 -16.61 3.90
N PHE A 252 19.04 -17.23 4.50
CA PHE A 252 19.02 -17.50 5.94
C PHE A 252 20.08 -18.53 6.37
N GLN A 253 20.29 -19.59 5.57
CA GLN A 253 21.35 -20.57 5.80
C GLN A 253 22.74 -19.94 5.70
N GLU A 254 22.99 -19.10 4.70
CA GLU A 254 24.25 -18.36 4.56
C GLU A 254 24.54 -17.47 5.78
N LEU A 255 23.54 -16.75 6.29
CA LEU A 255 23.66 -15.96 7.51
C LEU A 255 24.02 -16.84 8.72
N ARG A 256 23.36 -18.00 8.86
CA ARG A 256 23.62 -18.95 9.95
C ARG A 256 25.04 -19.52 9.87
N ASP A 257 25.50 -19.90 8.68
CA ASP A 257 26.81 -20.52 8.50
C ASP A 257 27.94 -19.48 8.78
N LYS A 258 27.72 -18.20 8.43
CA LYS A 258 28.58 -17.09 8.84
C LYS A 258 28.59 -16.87 10.34
N ALA A 259 27.42 -16.90 10.98
CA ALA A 259 27.31 -16.78 12.42
C ALA A 259 28.08 -17.89 13.17
N GLN A 260 28.01 -19.13 12.69
CA GLN A 260 28.77 -20.25 13.24
C GLN A 260 30.28 -20.04 13.08
N SER A 261 30.71 -19.55 11.92
CA SER A 261 32.13 -19.25 11.64
C SER A 261 32.67 -18.14 12.56
N CYS A 262 31.92 -17.06 12.77
CA CYS A 262 32.28 -15.99 13.71
C CYS A 262 32.38 -16.52 15.16
N SER A 263 31.42 -17.35 15.60
CA SER A 263 31.44 -17.92 16.95
C SER A 263 32.67 -18.81 17.21
N ALA A 264 33.09 -19.60 16.21
CA ALA A 264 34.28 -20.44 16.30
C ALA A 264 35.58 -19.62 16.33
N GLN A 265 35.65 -18.50 15.60
CA GLN A 265 36.79 -17.58 15.65
C GLN A 265 36.90 -16.88 17.01
N CYS A 266 35.80 -16.42 17.59
CA CYS A 266 35.78 -15.80 18.92
C CYS A 266 36.23 -16.77 20.03
N GLN A 267 35.81 -18.03 19.97
CA GLN A 267 36.24 -19.07 20.92
C GLN A 267 37.75 -19.37 20.81
N ASN A 268 38.27 -19.48 19.58
CA ASN A 268 39.70 -19.71 19.34
C ASN A 268 40.57 -18.52 19.78
N GLN A 269 40.15 -17.28 19.54
CA GLN A 269 40.87 -16.09 20.02
C GLN A 269 40.89 -16.01 21.54
N HIS A 270 39.79 -16.33 22.22
CA HIS A 270 39.77 -16.39 23.68
C HIS A 270 40.73 -17.46 24.22
N GLN A 271 40.74 -18.67 23.65
CA GLN A 271 41.65 -19.74 24.07
C GLN A 271 43.14 -19.39 23.84
N GLN A 272 43.51 -18.75 22.72
CA GLN A 272 44.88 -18.29 22.49
C GLN A 272 45.30 -17.16 23.46
N LYS A 273 44.40 -16.25 23.81
CA LYS A 273 44.69 -15.15 24.77
C LYS A 273 44.93 -15.67 26.19
N PHE A 274 44.26 -16.77 26.57
CA PHE A 274 44.52 -17.48 27.82
C PHE A 274 45.85 -18.26 27.79
N ALA A 275 46.15 -18.95 26.69
CA ALA A 275 47.41 -19.70 26.54
C ALA A 275 48.65 -18.79 26.57
N CYS A 276 48.63 -17.63 25.91
CA CYS A 276 49.76 -16.69 25.89
C CYS A 276 49.98 -15.96 27.24
N ARG A 277 48.96 -15.85 28.10
CA ARG A 277 49.11 -15.30 29.46
C ARG A 277 49.77 -16.29 30.41
N SER A 278 49.55 -17.59 30.22
CA SER A 278 50.16 -18.63 31.05
C SER A 278 51.64 -18.87 30.73
N SER A 279 52.10 -18.54 29.51
CA SER A 279 53.52 -18.67 29.11
C SER A 279 54.40 -17.45 29.43
N ALA A 280 53.80 -16.35 29.91
CA ALA A 280 54.52 -15.12 30.29
C ALA A 280 54.75 -14.98 31.80
N SER A 281 54.39 -16.00 32.59
CA SER A 281 54.70 -16.12 34.02
C SER A 281 55.60 -17.33 34.25
N CYS A 282 56.87 -17.20 33.86
CA CYS A 282 58.00 -18.00 34.34
C CYS A 282 59.23 -17.08 34.38
#